data_AF-A0A2E7CAP1-F1
#
_entry.id   AF-A0A2E7CAP1-F1
#
_cell.length_a   1.000
_cell.length_b   1.000
_cell.length_c   1.000
_cell.angle_alpha   90.00
_cell.angle_beta   90.00
_cell.angle_gamma   90.00
#
_symmetry.space_group_name_H-M   'P 1'
#
loop_
_entity.id
_entity.type
_entity.pdbx_description
1 polymer ?
#
loop_
_entity_poly.entity_id
_entity_poly.type
_entity_poly.pdbx_seq_one_letter_code
_entity_poly.pdbx_strand_id
1 'polypeptide(L)'
;MSGCLNDDNLIGENCYDGILNNGEELIDCGGPICDPCDPCENNLWDPLLGEQWVDCGGDCGPCDPSFNGQLDPGELGIDCGCDGCPACPELCGDGLPNGFEEGVDCGGPDCDPCPTCVDGEMNGQEIGIDCGGPDCDPCPTTGDCTNGLQDGDETYIDCGGSSCPPCEGQITWKANGTLFNGDAEATASMNGTSIVLGGVSLTTAQIGFTIEEPSAGFQNGTVVTMNTATAPGTAGAYESVGGADTYSTANGGNMTMELNYVVPGGGGGYVMGTFSGNMQSAGGSSVTISQGSFSIPIN
;
A
#
# COMPACT_ATOMS: atom_id res chain seq x y z
N MET A 1 -15.12 -44.92 -53.85
CA MET A 1 -16.08 -45.19 -52.77
C MET A 1 -15.55 -44.48 -51.55
N SER A 2 -16.18 -43.35 -51.20
CA SER A 2 -15.89 -42.63 -49.96
C SER A 2 -16.38 -43.51 -48.81
N GLY A 3 -15.47 -43.99 -47.97
CA GLY A 3 -15.85 -44.73 -46.77
C GLY A 3 -16.52 -43.75 -45.81
N CYS A 4 -17.80 -43.96 -45.53
CA CYS A 4 -18.53 -43.19 -44.53
C CYS A 4 -18.06 -43.61 -43.14
N LEU A 5 -17.66 -42.63 -42.32
CA LEU A 5 -17.54 -42.78 -40.87
C LEU A 5 -18.95 -43.04 -40.32
N ASN A 6 -19.20 -44.20 -39.72
CA ASN A 6 -20.42 -44.48 -38.97
C ASN A 6 -20.20 -44.18 -37.48
N ASP A 7 -21.27 -43.86 -36.75
CA ASP A 7 -21.19 -43.50 -35.31
C ASP A 7 -20.60 -44.63 -34.44
N ASP A 8 -20.61 -45.88 -34.92
CA ASP A 8 -19.95 -47.02 -34.26
C ASP A 8 -18.42 -47.11 -34.52
N ASN A 9 -17.86 -46.23 -35.37
CA ASN A 9 -16.41 -46.06 -35.59
C ASN A 9 -15.93 -44.67 -35.14
N LEU A 10 -16.77 -43.88 -34.47
CA LEU A 10 -16.27 -42.75 -33.69
C LEU A 10 -15.50 -43.35 -32.53
N ILE A 11 -14.20 -43.10 -32.51
CA ILE A 11 -13.38 -43.28 -31.31
C ILE A 11 -14.12 -42.48 -30.22
N GLY A 12 -14.69 -43.17 -29.23
CA GLY A 12 -15.39 -42.52 -28.11
C GLY A 12 -14.43 -41.62 -27.32
N GLU A 13 -14.95 -40.77 -26.44
CA GLU A 13 -14.13 -39.93 -25.55
C GLU A 13 -13.01 -40.78 -24.95
N ASN A 14 -11.78 -40.46 -25.32
CA ASN A 14 -10.59 -41.11 -24.82
C ASN A 14 -9.48 -40.08 -24.69
N CYS A 15 -8.45 -40.47 -23.96
CA CYS A 15 -7.33 -39.64 -23.57
C CYS A 15 -6.18 -39.60 -24.61
N TYR A 16 -6.24 -40.38 -25.70
CA TYR A 16 -5.07 -40.56 -26.57
C TYR A 16 -5.46 -40.27 -28.02
N ASP A 17 -5.93 -39.05 -28.26
CA ASP A 17 -6.41 -38.59 -29.57
C ASP A 17 -5.61 -37.43 -30.18
N GLY A 18 -4.60 -36.93 -29.45
CA GLY A 18 -3.64 -35.94 -29.89
C GLY A 18 -4.17 -34.51 -29.90
N ILE A 19 -5.30 -34.24 -29.24
CA ILE A 19 -5.91 -32.91 -29.15
C ILE A 19 -6.40 -32.60 -27.73
N LEU A 20 -6.18 -31.37 -27.24
CA LEU A 20 -6.63 -30.97 -25.89
C LEU A 20 -8.17 -30.93 -25.79
N ASN A 21 -8.79 -31.99 -25.23
CA ASN A 21 -10.25 -32.10 -25.10
C ASN A 21 -10.67 -32.85 -23.83
N ASN A 22 -11.97 -33.17 -23.67
CA ASN A 22 -12.51 -34.06 -22.61
C ASN A 22 -12.11 -33.76 -21.14
N GLY A 23 -11.69 -32.52 -20.86
CA GLY A 23 -11.25 -32.09 -19.53
C GLY A 23 -9.76 -32.31 -19.24
N GLU A 24 -8.95 -32.55 -20.27
CA GLU A 24 -7.49 -32.63 -20.23
C GLU A 24 -6.83 -31.33 -19.74
N GLU A 25 -5.68 -31.49 -19.08
CA GLU A 25 -4.83 -30.39 -18.60
C GLU A 25 -3.76 -30.02 -19.65
N LEU A 26 -3.13 -31.02 -20.27
CA LEU A 26 -2.32 -30.90 -21.49
C LEU A 26 -2.77 -31.98 -22.50
N ILE A 27 -2.32 -31.87 -23.75
CA ILE A 27 -2.72 -32.82 -24.81
C ILE A 27 -2.47 -34.25 -24.35
N ASP A 28 -3.53 -35.07 -24.34
CA ASP A 28 -3.50 -36.48 -23.96
C ASP A 28 -3.09 -36.77 -22.50
N CYS A 29 -3.26 -35.82 -21.56
CA CYS A 29 -3.06 -36.05 -20.12
C CYS A 29 -3.87 -35.09 -19.22
N GLY A 30 -4.02 -35.47 -17.94
CA GLY A 30 -4.73 -34.71 -16.92
C GLY A 30 -6.26 -34.76 -17.04
N GLY A 31 -6.98 -34.46 -15.96
CA GLY A 31 -8.43 -34.52 -15.95
C GLY A 31 -9.04 -35.91 -15.69
N PRO A 32 -10.35 -36.10 -15.92
CA PRO A 32 -11.12 -37.22 -15.36
C PRO A 32 -10.95 -38.56 -16.08
N ILE A 33 -10.46 -38.55 -17.33
CA ILE A 33 -10.33 -39.76 -18.17
C ILE A 33 -8.89 -40.10 -18.54
N CYS A 34 -7.93 -39.29 -18.11
CA CYS A 34 -6.51 -39.39 -18.43
C CYS A 34 -5.67 -39.67 -17.20
N ASP A 35 -4.48 -40.24 -17.44
CA ASP A 35 -3.43 -40.23 -16.43
C ASP A 35 -2.96 -38.78 -16.19
N PRO A 36 -2.49 -38.43 -14.97
CA PRO A 36 -1.94 -37.10 -14.69
C PRO A 36 -0.86 -36.71 -15.68
N CYS A 37 -0.77 -35.43 -16.02
CA CYS A 37 0.28 -34.93 -16.88
C CYS A 37 1.67 -35.15 -16.28
N ASP A 38 2.64 -35.32 -17.16
CA ASP A 38 4.05 -35.32 -16.78
C ASP A 38 4.38 -33.92 -16.27
N PRO A 39 4.79 -33.76 -14.99
CA PRO A 39 5.16 -32.45 -14.46
C PRO A 39 6.30 -31.83 -15.28
N CYS A 40 7.19 -32.65 -15.85
CA CYS A 40 8.39 -32.22 -16.56
C CYS A 40 8.16 -31.55 -17.92
N GLU A 41 6.93 -31.21 -18.31
CA GLU A 41 6.61 -30.61 -19.62
C GLU A 41 5.54 -29.50 -19.52
N ASN A 42 5.31 -28.93 -18.34
CA ASN A 42 4.20 -28.01 -18.11
C ASN A 42 4.62 -26.52 -18.04
N ASN A 43 5.91 -26.22 -18.14
CA ASN A 43 6.52 -24.87 -18.04
C ASN A 43 6.24 -24.17 -16.71
N LEU A 44 5.91 -24.93 -15.67
CA LEU A 44 5.79 -24.45 -14.31
C LEU A 44 6.92 -25.05 -13.48
N TRP A 45 7.20 -24.44 -12.34
CA TRP A 45 8.10 -25.04 -11.36
C TRP A 45 7.28 -25.78 -10.30
N ASP A 46 7.38 -27.11 -10.29
CA ASP A 46 6.64 -28.00 -9.39
C ASP A 46 7.56 -28.67 -8.34
N PRO A 47 8.04 -27.94 -7.32
CA PRO A 47 8.99 -28.48 -6.34
C PRO A 47 8.42 -29.64 -5.50
N LEU A 48 7.09 -29.73 -5.37
CA LEU A 48 6.42 -30.84 -4.66
C LEU A 48 6.34 -32.13 -5.50
N LEU A 49 6.50 -32.03 -6.82
CA LEU A 49 6.50 -33.16 -7.74
C LEU A 49 7.92 -33.60 -8.13
N GLY A 50 8.94 -33.00 -7.52
CA GLY A 50 10.33 -33.46 -7.58
C GLY A 50 11.23 -32.64 -8.50
N GLU A 51 10.70 -31.62 -9.16
CA GLU A 51 11.50 -30.72 -10.00
C GLU A 51 12.49 -29.91 -9.17
N GLN A 52 13.71 -29.80 -9.69
CA GLN A 52 14.74 -28.95 -9.12
C GLN A 52 14.65 -27.52 -9.65
N TRP A 53 14.23 -27.37 -10.90
CA TRP A 53 13.95 -26.11 -11.59
C TRP A 53 12.95 -26.38 -12.71
N VAL A 54 12.27 -25.37 -13.26
CA VAL A 54 11.17 -25.50 -14.25
C VAL A 54 11.38 -26.68 -15.20
N ASP A 55 10.47 -27.67 -15.16
CA ASP A 55 10.46 -28.87 -16.00
C ASP A 55 11.71 -29.79 -15.94
N CYS A 56 12.59 -29.63 -14.94
CA CYS A 56 13.85 -30.37 -14.87
C CYS A 56 14.28 -30.76 -13.44
N GLY A 57 15.13 -31.80 -13.37
CA GLY A 57 15.67 -32.36 -12.13
C GLY A 57 14.73 -33.34 -11.41
N GLY A 58 15.29 -34.07 -10.43
CA GLY A 58 14.56 -35.12 -9.71
C GLY A 58 14.20 -36.32 -10.60
N ASP A 59 12.89 -36.54 -10.78
CA ASP A 59 12.36 -37.57 -11.67
C ASP A 59 12.37 -37.13 -13.15
N CYS A 60 12.58 -35.84 -13.43
CA CYS A 60 12.76 -35.27 -14.76
C CYS A 60 14.19 -35.42 -15.31
N GLY A 61 14.40 -35.00 -16.56
CA GLY A 61 15.74 -34.88 -17.15
C GLY A 61 16.63 -33.91 -16.37
N PRO A 62 17.97 -34.03 -16.44
CA PRO A 62 18.87 -33.12 -15.75
C PRO A 62 18.72 -31.68 -16.28
N CYS A 63 18.74 -30.70 -15.38
CA CYS A 63 18.68 -29.28 -15.74
C CYS A 63 19.91 -28.85 -16.55
N ASP A 64 19.70 -27.93 -17.49
CA ASP A 64 20.80 -27.28 -18.22
C ASP A 64 21.55 -26.34 -17.26
N PRO A 65 22.89 -26.39 -17.18
CA PRO A 65 23.65 -25.45 -16.35
C PRO A 65 23.38 -23.96 -16.59
N SER A 66 22.85 -23.57 -17.75
CA SER A 66 22.47 -22.16 -17.99
C SER A 66 21.07 -21.79 -17.49
N PHE A 67 20.32 -22.76 -16.97
CA PHE A 67 18.95 -22.59 -16.48
C PHE A 67 18.60 -23.72 -15.51
N ASN A 68 19.22 -23.70 -14.32
CA ASN A 68 19.04 -24.71 -13.29
C ASN A 68 18.74 -24.13 -11.89
N GLY A 69 18.55 -22.81 -11.79
CA GLY A 69 18.28 -22.12 -10.53
C GLY A 69 19.48 -22.04 -9.60
N GLN A 70 20.71 -22.22 -10.11
CA GLN A 70 21.94 -22.17 -9.33
C GLN A 70 22.95 -21.24 -10.00
N LEU A 71 23.77 -20.59 -9.19
CA LEU A 71 24.87 -19.79 -9.69
C LEU A 71 26.02 -20.69 -10.15
N ASP A 72 26.14 -20.87 -11.46
CA ASP A 72 27.14 -21.74 -12.08
C ASP A 72 28.45 -21.03 -12.49
N PRO A 73 29.55 -21.78 -12.69
CA PRO A 73 30.81 -21.20 -13.14
C PRO A 73 30.70 -20.54 -14.53
N GLY A 74 30.79 -19.21 -14.58
CA GLY A 74 30.71 -18.44 -15.82
C GLY A 74 29.48 -17.54 -15.89
N GLU A 75 28.58 -17.66 -14.92
CA GLU A 75 27.44 -16.77 -14.72
C GLU A 75 27.82 -15.55 -13.87
N LEU A 76 27.06 -14.46 -14.03
CA LEU A 76 27.20 -13.26 -13.20
C LEU A 76 26.27 -13.31 -11.99
N GLY A 77 25.03 -13.74 -12.20
CA GLY A 77 24.00 -14.07 -11.21
C GLY A 77 23.35 -15.41 -11.60
N ILE A 78 22.41 -15.91 -10.81
CA ILE A 78 21.76 -17.20 -11.06
C ILE A 78 21.14 -17.22 -12.47
N ASP A 79 21.54 -18.17 -13.31
CA ASP A 79 21.03 -18.36 -14.68
C ASP A 79 21.19 -17.13 -15.62
N CYS A 80 22.13 -16.22 -15.33
CA CYS A 80 22.28 -14.96 -16.10
C CYS A 80 23.73 -14.53 -16.35
N GLY A 81 23.95 -13.77 -17.41
CA GLY A 81 25.24 -13.15 -17.72
C GLY A 81 26.32 -14.08 -18.28
N CYS A 82 25.99 -15.36 -18.54
CA CYS A 82 26.81 -16.32 -19.28
C CYS A 82 26.58 -16.29 -20.80
N ASP A 83 27.43 -17.00 -21.56
CA ASP A 83 27.29 -17.13 -23.02
C ASP A 83 26.09 -18.03 -23.36
N GLY A 84 25.00 -17.42 -23.84
CA GLY A 84 23.72 -18.10 -24.12
C GLY A 84 22.61 -17.81 -23.10
N CYS A 85 22.92 -17.08 -22.04
CA CYS A 85 22.00 -16.75 -20.95
C CYS A 85 21.43 -15.32 -21.11
N PRO A 86 20.25 -15.03 -20.55
CA PRO A 86 19.72 -13.67 -20.49
C PRO A 86 20.62 -12.73 -19.65
N ALA A 87 20.41 -11.43 -19.81
CA ALA A 87 21.06 -10.43 -18.97
C ALA A 87 20.33 -10.37 -17.62
N CYS A 88 21.08 -10.29 -16.51
CA CYS A 88 20.52 -10.33 -15.16
C CYS A 88 19.39 -9.30 -14.89
N PRO A 89 19.43 -8.06 -15.40
CA PRO A 89 18.33 -7.11 -15.20
C PRO A 89 17.03 -7.46 -15.92
N GLU A 90 17.05 -8.33 -16.92
CA GLU A 90 15.85 -8.75 -17.66
C GLU A 90 15.01 -9.77 -16.87
N LEU A 91 15.54 -10.25 -15.74
CA LEU A 91 14.92 -11.30 -14.94
C LEU A 91 14.08 -10.79 -13.77
N CYS A 92 14.15 -9.50 -13.42
CA CYS A 92 13.41 -8.85 -12.33
C CYS A 92 11.87 -8.80 -12.50
N GLY A 93 11.28 -9.71 -13.26
CA GLY A 93 9.86 -9.78 -13.59
C GLY A 93 9.51 -11.04 -14.39
N ASP A 94 10.35 -12.08 -14.32
CA ASP A 94 10.13 -13.35 -15.00
C ASP A 94 9.40 -14.39 -14.13
N GLY A 95 9.19 -14.07 -12.84
CA GLY A 95 8.47 -14.89 -11.88
C GLY A 95 9.31 -15.98 -11.24
N LEU A 96 10.64 -15.97 -11.42
CA LEU A 96 11.57 -16.95 -10.88
C LEU A 96 12.60 -16.27 -9.97
N PRO A 97 13.05 -16.92 -8.87
CA PRO A 97 14.06 -16.35 -7.99
C PRO A 97 15.47 -16.52 -8.58
N ASN A 98 15.82 -15.74 -9.59
CA ASN A 98 17.07 -15.87 -10.34
C ASN A 98 17.81 -14.52 -10.48
N GLY A 99 18.85 -14.45 -11.30
CA GLY A 99 19.65 -13.23 -11.44
C GLY A 99 20.40 -12.86 -10.16
N PHE A 100 20.21 -11.61 -9.70
CA PHE A 100 20.79 -11.11 -8.45
C PHE A 100 19.74 -10.90 -7.34
N GLU A 101 18.58 -11.49 -7.51
CA GLU A 101 17.45 -11.31 -6.62
C GLU A 101 17.69 -11.83 -5.20
N GLU A 102 17.08 -11.15 -4.22
CA GLU A 102 17.02 -11.59 -2.82
C GLU A 102 15.68 -12.29 -2.51
N GLY A 103 14.68 -12.12 -3.38
CA GLY A 103 13.37 -12.78 -3.41
C GLY A 103 12.78 -12.70 -4.83
N VAL A 104 11.71 -13.43 -5.14
CA VAL A 104 11.19 -13.52 -6.53
C VAL A 104 10.93 -12.12 -7.12
N ASP A 105 11.59 -11.82 -8.24
CA ASP A 105 11.51 -10.55 -8.97
C ASP A 105 11.93 -9.30 -8.15
N CYS A 106 12.67 -9.47 -7.05
CA CYS A 106 13.06 -8.37 -6.15
C CYS A 106 14.45 -8.52 -5.52
N GLY A 107 15.02 -7.40 -5.07
CA GLY A 107 16.31 -7.34 -4.39
C GLY A 107 17.52 -7.35 -5.35
N GLY A 108 18.71 -7.21 -4.78
CA GLY A 108 19.93 -7.08 -5.57
C GLY A 108 20.16 -5.70 -6.19
N PRO A 109 21.20 -5.54 -7.02
CA PRO A 109 21.60 -4.26 -7.61
C PRO A 109 20.74 -3.84 -8.81
N ASP A 110 20.01 -4.78 -9.42
CA ASP A 110 19.33 -4.59 -10.71
C ASP A 110 17.79 -4.59 -10.57
N CYS A 111 17.23 -5.08 -9.46
CA CYS A 111 15.78 -5.12 -9.18
C CYS A 111 15.39 -4.17 -8.04
N ASP A 112 14.09 -3.88 -7.91
CA ASP A 112 13.56 -3.08 -6.80
C ASP A 112 13.71 -3.83 -5.46
N PRO A 113 13.92 -3.16 -4.31
CA PRO A 113 14.10 -3.81 -3.01
C PRO A 113 12.95 -4.76 -2.65
N CYS A 114 13.26 -5.90 -2.03
CA CYS A 114 12.22 -6.82 -1.59
C CYS A 114 11.34 -6.23 -0.47
N PRO A 115 10.02 -6.42 -0.53
CA PRO A 115 9.10 -6.05 0.55
C PRO A 115 9.35 -6.90 1.80
N THR A 116 9.09 -6.37 3.00
CA THR A 116 9.32 -7.13 4.25
C THR A 116 8.15 -7.02 5.23
N CYS A 117 7.70 -8.15 5.76
CA CYS A 117 6.58 -8.26 6.71
C CYS A 117 6.87 -7.73 8.13
N VAL A 118 7.87 -6.87 8.31
CA VAL A 118 8.29 -6.32 9.61
C VAL A 118 8.96 -4.94 9.49
N ASP A 119 8.89 -4.27 8.33
CA ASP A 119 9.51 -2.96 8.14
C ASP A 119 8.63 -1.78 8.58
N GLY A 120 7.37 -2.04 8.90
CA GLY A 120 6.42 -1.05 9.39
C GLY A 120 5.82 -0.20 8.28
N GLU A 121 6.04 -0.55 7.02
CA GLU A 121 5.45 0.08 5.85
C GLU A 121 4.48 -0.90 5.17
N MET A 122 3.44 -0.40 4.50
CA MET A 122 2.54 -1.27 3.71
C MET A 122 3.11 -1.41 2.29
N ASN A 123 3.78 -2.51 1.99
CA ASN A 123 4.47 -2.70 0.72
C ASN A 123 4.32 -4.12 0.14
N GLY A 124 4.78 -4.34 -1.11
CA GLY A 124 4.67 -5.63 -1.77
C GLY A 124 3.22 -6.10 -2.00
N GLN A 125 2.93 -7.34 -1.61
CA GLN A 125 1.60 -7.96 -1.71
C GLN A 125 0.83 -7.95 -0.38
N GLU A 126 1.31 -7.18 0.59
CA GLU A 126 0.65 -7.01 1.88
C GLU A 126 -0.73 -6.37 1.72
N ILE A 127 -1.67 -6.78 2.57
CA ILE A 127 -3.03 -6.21 2.62
C ILE A 127 -3.27 -5.40 3.89
N GLY A 128 -2.30 -5.36 4.81
CA GLY A 128 -2.16 -4.42 5.93
C GLY A 128 -0.66 -4.23 6.23
N ILE A 129 -0.28 -3.25 7.05
CA ILE A 129 1.14 -3.00 7.37
C ILE A 129 1.77 -4.28 7.94
N ASP A 130 2.84 -4.76 7.30
CA ASP A 130 3.59 -5.95 7.71
C ASP A 130 2.75 -7.26 7.75
N CYS A 131 1.59 -7.31 7.08
CA CYS A 131 0.70 -8.47 7.14
C CYS A 131 -0.13 -8.76 5.89
N GLY A 132 -0.48 -10.04 5.75
CA GLY A 132 -1.27 -10.60 4.66
C GLY A 132 -0.56 -10.58 3.30
N GLY A 133 -1.27 -11.02 2.25
CA GLY A 133 -0.61 -11.46 1.03
C GLY A 133 -0.08 -12.90 1.12
N PRO A 134 0.58 -13.42 0.07
CA PRO A 134 1.11 -14.78 0.06
C PRO A 134 2.35 -14.98 0.95
N ASP A 135 3.13 -13.91 1.19
CA ASP A 135 4.44 -13.99 1.82
C ASP A 135 4.47 -13.54 3.29
N CYS A 136 3.37 -12.97 3.80
CA CYS A 136 3.22 -12.54 5.20
C CYS A 136 2.10 -13.27 5.92
N ASP A 137 2.20 -13.35 7.25
CA ASP A 137 1.15 -13.95 8.09
C ASP A 137 -0.19 -13.22 7.85
N PRO A 138 -1.34 -13.94 7.80
CA PRO A 138 -2.64 -13.32 7.60
C PRO A 138 -2.84 -12.20 8.61
N CYS A 139 -3.29 -11.04 8.14
CA CYS A 139 -3.60 -9.94 9.05
C CYS A 139 -4.54 -10.43 10.15
N PRO A 140 -4.19 -10.21 11.44
CA PRO A 140 -5.02 -10.67 12.55
C PRO A 140 -6.41 -10.04 12.41
N THR A 141 -7.42 -10.87 12.14
CA THR A 141 -8.77 -10.40 11.90
C THR A 141 -9.47 -10.06 13.23
N THR A 142 -9.67 -8.76 13.46
CA THR A 142 -11.03 -8.19 13.60
C THR A 142 -11.14 -6.73 13.14
N GLY A 143 -10.07 -6.02 12.75
CA GLY A 143 -10.18 -4.63 12.28
C GLY A 143 -10.87 -3.78 13.33
N ASP A 144 -10.23 -3.57 14.49
CA ASP A 144 -10.87 -2.75 15.52
C ASP A 144 -10.77 -1.29 15.09
N CYS A 145 -11.82 -0.82 14.41
CA CYS A 145 -11.98 0.52 13.87
C CYS A 145 -12.01 1.65 14.92
N THR A 146 -11.49 1.40 16.12
CA THR A 146 -11.45 2.35 17.23
C THR A 146 -10.19 2.23 18.09
N ASN A 147 -9.22 1.38 17.71
CA ASN A 147 -8.06 1.10 18.54
C ASN A 147 -6.88 2.05 18.28
N GLY A 148 -6.98 2.91 17.26
CA GLY A 148 -5.97 3.90 16.91
C GLY A 148 -4.76 3.33 16.18
N LEU A 149 -4.87 2.12 15.64
CA LEU A 149 -3.87 1.44 14.82
C LEU A 149 -4.46 1.22 13.43
N GLN A 150 -3.59 1.12 12.41
CA GLN A 150 -4.02 0.65 11.10
C GLN A 150 -3.90 -0.87 11.09
N ASP A 151 -5.01 -1.59 11.22
CA ASP A 151 -5.04 -3.05 11.25
C ASP A 151 -6.18 -3.68 10.44
N GLY A 152 -6.13 -5.01 10.27
CA GLY A 152 -7.10 -5.72 9.45
C GLY A 152 -7.03 -5.30 7.97
N ASP A 153 -8.17 -4.88 7.41
CA ASP A 153 -8.30 -4.42 6.02
C ASP A 153 -8.58 -2.91 5.90
N GLU A 154 -8.23 -2.15 6.94
CA GLU A 154 -8.41 -0.70 7.00
C GLU A 154 -7.62 0.05 5.91
N THR A 155 -8.27 1.05 5.30
CA THR A 155 -7.62 1.91 4.30
C THR A 155 -6.71 2.94 4.96
N TYR A 156 -7.12 3.46 6.12
CA TYR A 156 -6.31 4.29 7.02
C TYR A 156 -6.68 3.93 8.46
N ILE A 157 -5.92 4.42 9.44
CA ILE A 157 -6.17 4.14 10.88
C ILE A 157 -7.65 4.23 11.23
N ASP A 158 -8.23 3.13 11.73
CA ASP A 158 -9.60 3.02 12.21
C ASP A 158 -10.71 3.23 11.14
N CYS A 159 -10.39 3.25 9.83
CA CYS A 159 -11.39 3.50 8.78
C CYS A 159 -11.09 2.83 7.43
N GLY A 160 -12.14 2.67 6.62
CA GLY A 160 -12.08 2.06 5.30
C GLY A 160 -12.15 0.53 5.33
N GLY A 161 -11.71 -0.11 4.26
CA GLY A 161 -11.83 -1.57 4.14
C GLY A 161 -13.27 -2.08 4.02
N SER A 162 -13.46 -3.38 4.24
CA SER A 162 -14.76 -4.04 4.22
C SER A 162 -15.49 -3.98 5.56
N SER A 163 -14.73 -3.81 6.65
CA SER A 163 -15.26 -3.91 8.02
C SER A 163 -15.44 -2.56 8.72
N CYS A 164 -14.69 -1.51 8.34
CA CYS A 164 -14.75 -0.21 9.00
C CYS A 164 -15.59 0.83 8.22
N PRO A 165 -16.11 1.87 8.91
CA PRO A 165 -16.78 2.98 8.25
C PRO A 165 -15.87 3.65 7.21
N PRO A 166 -16.42 4.27 6.15
CA PRO A 166 -15.62 5.06 5.21
C PRO A 166 -14.77 6.10 5.94
N CYS A 167 -13.59 6.37 5.41
CA CYS A 167 -12.70 7.41 5.94
C CYS A 167 -13.28 8.80 5.70
N GLU A 168 -14.16 9.24 6.59
CA GLU A 168 -14.69 10.60 6.62
C GLU A 168 -13.80 11.51 7.45
N GLY A 169 -13.63 12.75 6.98
CA GLY A 169 -12.85 13.73 7.70
C GLY A 169 -13.50 14.14 9.01
N GLN A 170 -12.72 14.21 10.08
CA GLN A 170 -13.15 14.73 11.37
C GLN A 170 -12.12 15.72 11.92
N ILE A 171 -12.62 16.80 12.51
CA ILE A 171 -11.82 17.77 13.25
C ILE A 171 -12.64 18.31 14.42
N THR A 172 -12.04 18.40 15.59
CA THR A 172 -12.67 18.96 16.79
C THR A 172 -11.71 19.90 17.50
N TRP A 173 -12.25 20.91 18.19
CA TRP A 173 -11.44 21.87 18.94
C TRP A 173 -12.25 22.57 20.02
N LYS A 174 -11.58 23.08 21.05
CA LYS A 174 -12.18 24.01 22.01
C LYS A 174 -11.61 25.42 21.86
N ALA A 175 -12.46 26.40 21.61
CA ALA A 175 -12.09 27.81 21.65
C ALA A 175 -12.58 28.46 22.96
N ASN A 176 -11.65 28.96 23.78
CA ASN A 176 -11.91 29.49 25.13
C ASN A 176 -12.77 28.54 26.01
N GLY A 177 -12.57 27.24 25.84
CA GLY A 177 -13.29 26.19 26.58
C GLY A 177 -14.60 25.71 25.94
N THR A 178 -15.13 26.42 24.94
CA THR A 178 -16.32 26.00 24.18
C THR A 178 -15.93 24.99 23.12
N LEU A 179 -16.55 23.81 23.12
CA LEU A 179 -16.31 22.74 22.15
C LEU A 179 -16.99 23.04 20.81
N PHE A 180 -16.25 22.79 19.73
CA PHE A 180 -16.72 22.81 18.36
C PHE A 180 -16.30 21.52 17.66
N ASN A 181 -17.19 21.06 16.78
CA ASN A 181 -16.97 19.93 15.89
C ASN A 181 -16.99 20.48 14.47
N GLY A 182 -16.11 19.99 13.59
CA GLY A 182 -16.12 20.26 12.15
C GLY A 182 -17.22 19.47 11.45
N ASP A 183 -18.44 19.52 11.98
CA ASP A 183 -19.59 18.72 11.56
C ASP A 183 -20.31 19.29 10.33
N ALA A 184 -19.98 20.50 9.90
CA ALA A 184 -20.39 21.01 8.59
C ALA A 184 -19.38 20.59 7.51
N GLU A 185 -18.08 20.80 7.76
CA GLU A 185 -17.00 20.43 6.86
C GLU A 185 -15.72 20.10 7.65
N ALA A 186 -14.97 19.10 7.19
CA ALA A 186 -13.63 18.78 7.64
C ALA A 186 -12.80 18.39 6.41
N THR A 187 -11.78 19.17 6.09
CA THR A 187 -11.03 19.06 4.84
C THR A 187 -9.54 19.05 5.06
N ALA A 188 -8.83 18.27 4.24
CA ALA A 188 -7.39 18.28 4.11
C ALA A 188 -7.05 18.21 2.62
N SER A 189 -6.10 19.02 2.18
CA SER A 189 -5.64 19.05 0.79
C SER A 189 -4.18 19.45 0.68
N MET A 190 -3.50 19.00 -0.37
CA MET A 190 -2.16 19.47 -0.70
C MET A 190 -2.21 20.80 -1.45
N ASN A 191 -1.43 21.79 -0.99
CA ASN A 191 -1.18 23.02 -1.73
C ASN A 191 0.33 23.16 -1.97
N GLY A 192 0.78 22.73 -3.15
CA GLY A 192 2.20 22.52 -3.39
C GLY A 192 2.72 21.39 -2.50
N THR A 193 3.71 21.68 -1.66
CA THR A 193 4.24 20.73 -0.66
C THR A 193 3.57 20.87 0.70
N SER A 194 2.73 21.89 0.91
CA SER A 194 2.10 22.15 2.21
C SER A 194 0.78 21.38 2.36
N ILE A 195 0.49 20.91 3.58
CA ILE A 195 -0.83 20.39 3.94
C ILE A 195 -1.70 21.55 4.41
N VAL A 196 -2.91 21.66 3.86
CA VAL A 196 -3.92 22.64 4.29
C VAL A 196 -5.08 21.91 4.94
N LEU A 197 -5.37 22.25 6.19
CA LEU A 197 -6.47 21.68 6.98
C LEU A 197 -7.56 22.73 7.20
N GLY A 198 -8.82 22.29 7.17
CA GLY A 198 -9.98 23.12 7.43
C GLY A 198 -11.05 22.39 8.24
N GLY A 199 -11.73 23.13 9.10
CA GLY A 199 -12.88 22.66 9.87
C GLY A 199 -13.94 23.74 9.96
N VAL A 200 -15.19 23.40 9.68
CA VAL A 200 -16.36 24.27 9.80
C VAL A 200 -17.40 23.56 10.67
N SER A 201 -17.86 24.24 11.71
CA SER A 201 -18.97 23.76 12.53
C SER A 201 -20.31 24.19 11.97
N LEU A 202 -21.39 23.46 12.30
CA LEU A 202 -22.77 23.86 12.02
C LEU A 202 -23.16 25.18 12.69
N THR A 203 -22.44 25.56 13.75
CA THR A 203 -22.56 26.90 14.36
C THR A 203 -21.77 27.97 13.63
N THR A 204 -21.19 27.67 12.46
CA THR A 204 -20.40 28.56 11.59
C THR A 204 -19.06 29.04 12.16
N ALA A 205 -18.60 28.51 13.30
CA ALA A 205 -17.21 28.68 13.72
C ALA A 205 -16.29 27.89 12.79
N GLN A 206 -15.14 28.47 12.42
CA GLN A 206 -14.19 27.88 11.47
C GLN A 206 -12.79 27.84 12.06
N ILE A 207 -12.03 26.80 11.73
CA ILE A 207 -10.61 26.69 12.06
C ILE A 207 -9.85 26.21 10.83
N GLY A 208 -8.63 26.70 10.64
CA GLY A 208 -7.82 26.30 9.51
C GLY A 208 -6.34 26.40 9.79
N PHE A 209 -5.57 25.56 9.10
CA PHE A 209 -4.13 25.46 9.24
C PHE A 209 -3.47 25.31 7.88
N THR A 210 -2.32 25.97 7.70
CA THR A 210 -1.38 25.68 6.63
C THR A 210 -0.11 25.18 7.27
N ILE A 211 0.31 23.99 6.88
CA ILE A 211 1.47 23.29 7.42
C ILE A 211 2.47 23.17 6.29
N GLU A 212 3.56 23.92 6.37
CA GLU A 212 4.65 23.78 5.42
C GLU A 212 5.40 22.47 5.66
N GLU A 213 5.84 21.84 4.57
CA GLU A 213 6.65 20.63 4.64
C GLU A 213 7.92 20.89 5.46
N PRO A 214 8.17 20.10 6.52
CA PRO A 214 9.44 20.15 7.24
C PRO A 214 10.61 19.80 6.32
N SER A 215 11.82 20.25 6.63
CA SER A 215 13.00 19.93 5.81
C SER A 215 13.31 18.43 5.71
N ALA A 216 12.79 17.62 6.63
CA ALA A 216 12.90 16.17 6.64
C ALA A 216 11.72 15.46 5.92
N GLY A 217 10.81 16.23 5.33
CA GLY A 217 9.51 15.73 4.85
C GLY A 217 8.50 15.60 5.99
N PHE A 218 7.27 15.22 5.64
CA PHE A 218 6.27 14.81 6.62
C PHE A 218 6.56 13.41 7.13
N GLN A 219 6.63 13.27 8.45
CA GLN A 219 6.88 11.99 9.13
C GLN A 219 5.93 11.84 10.33
N ASN A 220 5.61 10.61 10.69
CA ASN A 220 4.81 10.32 11.89
C ASN A 220 5.53 10.83 13.15
N GLY A 221 4.77 11.45 14.06
CA GLY A 221 5.30 12.12 15.26
C GLY A 221 5.88 13.51 15.03
N THR A 222 5.76 14.09 13.83
CA THR A 222 6.27 15.45 13.56
C THR A 222 5.53 16.48 14.42
N VAL A 223 6.29 17.28 15.17
CA VAL A 223 5.75 18.41 15.93
C VAL A 223 5.99 19.71 15.17
N VAL A 224 4.89 20.33 14.74
CA VAL A 224 4.86 21.58 14.00
C VAL A 224 4.54 22.72 14.95
N THR A 225 5.43 23.73 14.98
CA THR A 225 5.17 24.98 15.68
C THR A 225 4.67 26.04 14.71
N MET A 226 3.50 26.61 14.97
CA MET A 226 2.91 27.66 14.15
C MET A 226 3.06 29.00 14.86
N ASN A 227 4.14 29.68 14.53
CA ASN A 227 4.40 31.04 14.92
C ASN A 227 5.10 31.71 13.75
N THR A 228 4.43 32.67 13.10
CA THR A 228 4.93 33.28 11.87
C THR A 228 6.24 34.04 12.04
N ALA A 229 6.63 34.38 13.28
CA ALA A 229 7.92 34.98 13.57
C ALA A 229 9.08 33.97 13.61
N THR A 230 8.81 32.69 13.94
CA THR A 230 9.84 31.65 14.11
C THR A 230 9.75 30.51 13.10
N ALA A 231 8.60 30.31 12.48
CA ALA A 231 8.31 29.29 11.48
C ALA A 231 7.47 29.93 10.35
N PRO A 232 8.07 30.78 9.49
CA PRO A 232 7.37 31.37 8.37
C PRO A 232 6.90 30.27 7.42
N GLY A 233 5.65 30.33 6.95
CA GLY A 233 5.04 29.35 6.03
C GLY A 233 4.08 28.36 6.69
N THR A 234 4.20 28.16 8.00
CA THR A 234 3.17 27.48 8.81
C THR A 234 2.31 28.49 9.58
N ALA A 235 0.99 28.39 9.46
CA ALA A 235 0.06 29.33 10.11
C ALA A 235 -1.25 28.67 10.53
N GLY A 236 -1.88 29.24 11.57
CA GLY A 236 -3.21 28.88 12.02
C GLY A 236 -4.16 30.08 11.99
N ALA A 237 -5.43 29.82 11.74
CA ALA A 237 -6.51 30.79 11.79
C ALA A 237 -7.75 30.20 12.47
N TYR A 238 -8.48 31.04 13.19
CA TYR A 238 -9.78 30.72 13.77
C TYR A 238 -10.74 31.88 13.59
N GLU A 239 -11.96 31.55 13.19
CA GLU A 239 -13.09 32.46 13.08
C GLU A 239 -14.20 31.98 14.03
N SER A 240 -14.62 32.88 14.91
CA SER A 240 -15.71 32.60 15.84
C SER A 240 -17.06 32.50 15.12
N VAL A 241 -18.07 31.98 15.83
CA VAL A 241 -19.45 31.81 15.33
C VAL A 241 -19.93 33.06 14.59
N GLY A 242 -20.33 32.86 13.33
CA GLY A 242 -20.88 33.90 12.45
C GLY A 242 -19.88 34.97 12.00
N GLY A 243 -18.57 34.72 12.14
CA GLY A 243 -17.53 35.67 11.77
C GLY A 243 -17.43 36.88 12.66
N ALA A 244 -17.87 36.78 13.92
CA ALA A 244 -17.88 37.90 14.85
C ALA A 244 -16.47 38.44 15.15
N ASP A 245 -15.52 37.53 15.32
CA ASP A 245 -14.12 37.80 15.62
C ASP A 245 -13.21 36.81 14.86
N THR A 246 -12.10 37.32 14.33
CA THR A 246 -11.07 36.54 13.64
C THR A 246 -9.74 36.59 14.38
N TYR A 247 -9.05 35.45 14.40
CA TYR A 247 -7.79 35.25 15.10
C TYR A 247 -6.82 34.50 14.20
N SER A 248 -5.53 34.82 14.29
CA SER A 248 -4.49 34.11 13.54
C SER A 248 -3.17 34.16 14.29
N THR A 249 -2.34 33.13 14.12
CA THR A 249 -0.95 33.15 14.57
C THR A 249 -0.13 34.23 13.85
N ALA A 250 -0.58 34.72 12.69
CA ALA A 250 0.05 35.83 11.97
C ALA A 250 -0.07 37.18 12.71
N ASN A 251 -1.11 37.36 13.52
CA ASN A 251 -1.27 38.54 14.37
C ASN A 251 -0.58 38.39 15.74
N GLY A 252 -0.03 37.21 16.01
CA GLY A 252 0.59 36.83 17.28
C GLY A 252 -0.04 35.58 17.90
N GLY A 253 0.66 35.00 18.88
CA GLY A 253 0.33 33.71 19.48
C GLY A 253 1.28 32.60 19.04
N ASN A 254 1.03 31.40 19.54
CA ASN A 254 1.78 30.20 19.24
C ASN A 254 0.84 29.00 19.30
N MET A 255 0.76 28.26 18.19
CA MET A 255 0.07 26.98 18.12
C MET A 255 1.11 25.87 17.98
N THR A 256 0.85 24.74 18.61
CA THR A 256 1.60 23.50 18.39
C THR A 256 0.64 22.47 17.83
N MET A 257 1.08 21.79 16.78
CA MET A 257 0.39 20.66 16.19
C MET A 257 1.33 19.46 16.15
N GLU A 258 0.82 18.30 16.54
CA GLU A 258 1.53 17.04 16.45
C GLU A 258 0.83 16.21 15.38
N LEU A 259 1.58 15.82 14.35
CA LEU A 259 1.11 14.91 13.31
C LEU A 259 1.40 13.50 13.80
N ASN A 260 0.39 12.85 14.36
CA ASN A 260 0.51 11.48 14.87
C ASN A 260 0.66 10.48 13.72
N TYR A 261 -0.02 10.73 12.61
CA TYR A 261 0.11 9.95 11.37
C TYR A 261 -0.05 10.86 10.16
N VAL A 262 0.80 10.69 9.14
CA VAL A 262 0.75 11.49 7.93
C VAL A 262 1.28 10.68 6.74
N VAL A 263 0.40 10.52 5.74
CA VAL A 263 0.76 10.00 4.42
C VAL A 263 0.39 11.09 3.43
N PRO A 264 1.35 11.96 3.02
CA PRO A 264 1.09 13.04 2.08
C PRO A 264 1.04 12.49 0.65
N GLY A 265 0.11 12.95 -0.18
CA GLY A 265 0.03 12.50 -1.58
C GLY A 265 -0.94 13.31 -2.44
N GLY A 266 -0.56 13.54 -3.70
CA GLY A 266 -1.39 14.26 -4.69
C GLY A 266 -2.49 13.41 -5.34
N GLY A 267 -2.55 12.11 -5.03
CA GLY A 267 -3.57 11.16 -5.50
C GLY A 267 -4.46 10.61 -4.39
N GLY A 268 -4.40 11.21 -3.19
CA GLY A 268 -4.94 10.67 -1.96
C GLY A 268 -3.89 10.62 -0.85
N GLY A 269 -4.33 10.69 0.40
CA GLY A 269 -3.49 10.57 1.59
C GLY A 269 -4.34 10.65 2.86
N TYR A 270 -3.69 10.65 4.02
CA TYR A 270 -4.38 10.78 5.30
C TYR A 270 -3.51 11.51 6.30
N VAL A 271 -4.15 12.32 7.15
CA VAL A 271 -3.45 13.06 8.19
C VAL A 271 -4.25 13.05 9.48
N MET A 272 -3.59 12.65 10.55
CA MET A 272 -4.14 12.57 11.90
C MET A 272 -3.22 13.28 12.86
N GLY A 273 -3.80 14.00 13.81
CA GLY A 273 -3.01 14.71 14.79
C GLY A 273 -3.80 15.41 15.87
N THR A 274 -3.05 16.13 16.70
CA THR A 274 -3.60 16.99 17.73
C THR A 274 -3.04 18.40 17.60
N PHE A 275 -3.78 19.39 18.11
CA PHE A 275 -3.30 20.77 18.15
C PHE A 275 -3.80 21.53 19.36
N SER A 276 -3.00 22.49 19.82
CA SER A 276 -3.37 23.40 20.91
C SER A 276 -2.48 24.65 20.90
N GLY A 277 -2.92 25.68 21.60
CA GLY A 277 -2.15 26.92 21.76
C GLY A 277 -3.03 28.15 21.81
N ASN A 278 -2.52 29.26 21.30
CA ASN A 278 -3.27 30.50 21.22
C ASN A 278 -3.05 31.24 19.90
N MET A 279 -4.05 32.06 19.56
CA MET A 279 -4.02 32.96 18.41
C MET A 279 -4.48 34.35 18.84
N GLN A 280 -4.11 35.37 18.08
CA GLN A 280 -4.49 36.76 18.37
C GLN A 280 -5.32 37.35 17.24
N SER A 281 -6.26 38.21 17.61
CA SER A 281 -6.94 39.10 16.68
C SER A 281 -6.03 40.27 16.31
N ALA A 282 -6.36 40.98 15.23
CA ALA A 282 -5.65 42.21 14.87
C ALA A 282 -5.72 43.30 15.96
N GLY A 283 -6.73 43.25 16.83
CA GLY A 283 -6.89 44.14 17.99
C GLY A 283 -6.11 43.72 19.25
N GLY A 284 -5.35 42.62 19.20
CA GLY A 284 -4.55 42.12 20.33
C GLY A 284 -5.32 41.23 21.32
N SER A 285 -6.63 41.03 21.15
CA SER A 285 -7.40 40.04 21.92
C SER A 285 -6.91 38.63 21.57
N SER A 286 -6.75 37.77 22.57
CA SER A 286 -6.29 36.39 22.40
C SER A 286 -7.44 35.39 22.49
N VAL A 287 -7.35 34.31 21.73
CA VAL A 287 -8.18 33.10 21.87
C VAL A 287 -7.29 31.92 22.21
N THR A 288 -7.73 31.08 23.15
CA THR A 288 -7.06 29.82 23.46
C THR A 288 -7.76 28.70 22.70
N ILE A 289 -7.01 27.95 21.90
CA ILE A 289 -7.44 26.72 21.28
C ILE A 289 -6.86 25.55 22.06
N SER A 290 -7.70 24.60 22.45
CA SER A 290 -7.29 23.46 23.26
C SER A 290 -8.03 22.20 22.87
N GLN A 291 -7.47 21.04 23.20
CA GLN A 291 -8.05 19.72 22.90
C GLN A 291 -8.45 19.62 21.42
N GLY A 292 -7.61 20.15 20.53
CA GLY A 292 -7.78 20.01 19.11
C GLY A 292 -7.36 18.62 18.66
N SER A 293 -8.18 17.95 17.88
CA SER A 293 -7.84 16.69 17.22
C SER A 293 -8.40 16.66 15.82
N PHE A 294 -7.76 15.92 14.93
CA PHE A 294 -8.23 15.72 13.56
C PHE A 294 -7.76 14.38 13.01
N SER A 295 -8.54 13.86 12.08
CA SER A 295 -8.30 12.63 11.32
C SER A 295 -9.01 12.81 9.98
N ILE A 296 -8.26 13.19 8.93
CA ILE A 296 -8.85 13.68 7.68
C ILE A 296 -8.13 13.07 6.47
N PRO A 297 -8.87 12.51 5.50
CA PRO A 297 -8.28 12.13 4.22
C PRO A 297 -7.86 13.37 3.43
N ILE A 298 -6.66 13.33 2.85
CA ILE A 298 -6.12 14.35 1.98
C ILE A 298 -6.66 14.11 0.57
N ASN A 299 -7.33 15.12 0.00
CA ASN A 299 -7.87 15.10 -1.36
C ASN A 299 -7.22 16.18 -2.24
#